data_AF-A0A957Q471-F1
#
_entry.id   AF-A0A957Q471-F1
#
_cell.length_a   1.000
_cell.length_b   1.000
_cell.length_c   1.000
_cell.angle_alpha   90.00
_cell.angle_beta   90.00
_cell.angle_gamma   90.00
#
_symmetry.space_group_name_H-M   'P 1'
#
loop_
_entity.id
_entity.type
_entity.pdbx_description
1 polymer ?
#
loop_
_entity_poly.entity_id
_entity_poly.type
_entity_poly.pdbx_seq_one_letter_code
_entity_poly.pdbx_strand_id
1 'polypeptide(L)'
;WFFHNNLNYDAVTGNEITADQWVARNHANGTASLITLPMIGYVAKDRNQSTCGYAVSKYGAQDDVDNESGFPNCGNGLRNGTPLQADPLDTSIAIDEAFVAAWVQHLQENVGVNGPVNLYALDNEPDLWFETHRDVAPIGWKYDEFRDRSIRYAAAVKAADPNAKILGPDVHGWTYYWHGAYDGQREDWETPDDRNAHGGTPFVAWYLQQMAAYEAAQGTRLLDYLDLHFYPQNGVDQRDAGDANLQALRLRSTRSLWDPTYVDESWIAQAGPDGGIVKLIPRMRAWVDQNYPGTKLALTEYNWGGLENINGALTQADLLGIFGREGLDLATLFDTPYGDGVFTPNSPGAYAFRVYRNYDGAGSRFGETSVQAVSSDQGKLAIYGAQRTADGAVTLVIINKSGAAQTATLTVANG
;
A
#
# COMPACT_ATOMS: atom_id res chain seq x y z
N TRP A 1 9.25 -18.83 3.63
CA TRP A 1 8.06 -18.50 4.43
C TRP A 1 7.74 -19.63 5.37
N PHE A 2 7.56 -19.31 6.65
CA PHE A 2 7.07 -20.23 7.67
C PHE A 2 5.80 -19.64 8.27
N PHE A 3 4.85 -20.49 8.67
CA PHE A 3 3.52 -20.08 9.08
C PHE A 3 3.33 -20.40 10.56
N HIS A 4 3.46 -19.40 11.41
CA HIS A 4 3.35 -19.54 12.86
C HIS A 4 2.93 -18.22 13.50
N ASN A 5 2.26 -18.31 14.65
CA ASN A 5 1.81 -17.12 15.36
C ASN A 5 3.00 -16.27 15.80
N ASN A 6 2.82 -14.97 15.98
CA ASN A 6 3.90 -14.11 16.45
C ASN A 6 3.42 -13.15 17.55
N LEU A 7 4.35 -12.56 18.27
CA LEU A 7 4.09 -11.42 19.14
C LEU A 7 3.79 -10.21 18.25
N ASN A 8 2.78 -9.42 18.60
CA ASN A 8 2.64 -8.07 18.05
C ASN A 8 3.80 -7.22 18.56
N TYR A 9 4.70 -6.79 17.70
CA TYR A 9 5.78 -5.86 18.03
C TYR A 9 5.76 -4.63 17.11
N ASP A 10 6.16 -3.50 17.68
CA ASP A 10 6.53 -2.31 16.95
C ASP A 10 7.90 -2.55 16.33
N ALA A 11 7.95 -2.55 15.00
CA ALA A 11 9.15 -2.97 14.29
C ALA A 11 10.29 -1.91 14.32
N VAL A 12 10.02 -0.68 14.79
CA VAL A 12 11.04 0.36 15.01
C VAL A 12 11.68 0.22 16.39
N THR A 13 10.87 -0.10 17.40
CA THR A 13 11.32 -0.18 18.79
C THR A 13 11.65 -1.61 19.24
N GLY A 14 11.21 -2.62 18.49
CA GLY A 14 11.28 -4.03 18.85
C GLY A 14 10.40 -4.44 20.04
N ASN A 15 9.60 -3.51 20.58
CA ASN A 15 8.77 -3.75 21.76
C ASN A 15 7.36 -4.18 21.37
N GLU A 16 6.70 -4.94 22.23
CA GLU A 16 5.29 -5.22 22.05
C GLU A 16 4.45 -3.95 22.05
N ILE A 17 3.52 -3.84 21.11
CA ILE A 17 2.59 -2.72 21.02
C ILE A 17 1.19 -3.23 20.69
N THR A 18 0.20 -2.69 21.40
CA THR A 18 -1.23 -2.88 21.06
C THR A 18 -1.69 -1.83 20.06
N ALA A 19 -2.79 -2.11 19.36
CA ALA A 19 -3.41 -1.13 18.47
C ALA A 19 -3.76 0.18 19.22
N ASP A 20 -4.29 0.08 20.44
CA ASP A 20 -4.62 1.24 21.28
C ASP A 20 -3.40 2.12 21.58
N GLN A 21 -2.27 1.50 21.94
CA GLN A 21 -1.03 2.23 22.19
C GLN A 21 -0.46 2.87 20.92
N TRP A 22 -0.61 2.21 19.77
CA TRP A 22 -0.20 2.76 18.48
C TRP A 22 -1.05 3.97 18.10
N VAL A 23 -2.37 3.88 18.25
CA VAL A 23 -3.32 4.98 18.01
C VAL A 23 -3.03 6.15 18.95
N ALA A 24 -2.86 5.90 20.25
CA ALA A 24 -2.52 6.92 21.25
C ALA A 24 -1.21 7.64 20.91
N ARG A 25 -0.20 6.90 20.43
CA ARG A 25 1.09 7.47 20.01
C ARG A 25 0.93 8.37 18.79
N ASN A 26 0.19 7.93 17.77
CA ASN A 26 -0.06 8.74 16.58
C ASN A 26 -0.80 10.02 16.94
N HIS A 27 -1.84 9.91 17.78
CA HIS A 27 -2.60 11.05 18.25
C HIS A 27 -1.72 12.06 19.00
N ALA A 28 -0.87 11.59 19.91
CA ALA A 28 0.08 12.44 20.65
C ALA A 28 1.07 13.18 19.73
N ASN A 29 1.37 12.61 18.56
CA ASN A 29 2.25 13.21 17.55
C ASN A 29 1.50 14.03 16.48
N GLY A 30 0.16 14.14 16.56
CA GLY A 30 -0.65 14.85 15.56
C GLY A 30 -0.73 14.12 14.21
N THR A 31 -0.57 12.80 14.20
CA THR A 31 -0.65 11.93 13.02
C THR A 31 -1.97 11.17 13.02
N ALA A 32 -2.59 11.00 11.85
CA ALA A 32 -3.79 10.18 11.71
C ALA A 32 -3.42 8.69 11.74
N SER A 33 -4.32 7.86 12.27
CA SER A 33 -4.17 6.41 12.30
C SER A 33 -4.99 5.73 11.21
N LEU A 34 -4.32 4.93 10.39
CA LEU A 34 -4.91 3.93 9.49
C LEU A 34 -4.83 2.56 10.16
N ILE A 35 -5.96 1.90 10.35
CA ILE A 35 -6.02 0.56 10.96
C ILE A 35 -6.46 -0.47 9.92
N THR A 36 -5.65 -1.49 9.71
CA THR A 36 -6.03 -2.66 8.90
C THR A 36 -6.98 -3.57 9.67
N LEU A 37 -8.11 -3.89 9.06
CA LEU A 37 -9.14 -4.77 9.62
C LEU A 37 -9.11 -6.13 8.93
N PRO A 38 -9.01 -7.25 9.66
CA PRO A 38 -8.92 -8.57 9.05
C PRO A 38 -10.27 -8.98 8.44
N MET A 39 -10.26 -9.40 7.19
CA MET A 39 -11.41 -10.03 6.52
C MET A 39 -11.10 -11.39 5.90
N ILE A 40 -9.86 -11.87 5.98
CA ILE A 40 -9.48 -13.22 5.52
C ILE A 40 -10.32 -14.34 6.18
N GLY A 41 -10.87 -14.08 7.37
CA GLY A 41 -11.80 -14.96 8.10
C GLY A 41 -11.15 -15.73 9.25
N TYR A 42 -9.83 -15.59 9.43
CA TYR A 42 -9.06 -16.19 10.51
C TYR A 42 -8.07 -15.18 11.08
N VAL A 43 -7.85 -15.23 12.39
CA VAL A 43 -6.78 -14.49 13.08
C VAL A 43 -6.06 -15.41 14.06
N ALA A 44 -4.81 -15.10 14.37
CA ALA A 44 -4.00 -15.88 15.31
C ALA A 44 -4.73 -16.08 16.64
N LYS A 45 -4.81 -17.34 17.11
CA LYS A 45 -5.49 -17.70 18.37
C LYS A 45 -4.69 -17.37 19.62
N ASP A 46 -3.37 -17.23 19.46
CA ASP A 46 -2.43 -16.94 20.52
C ASP A 46 -1.22 -16.17 19.96
N ARG A 47 -0.27 -15.85 20.84
CA ARG A 47 0.95 -15.14 20.49
C ARG A 47 2.19 -16.04 20.59
N ASN A 48 2.00 -17.36 20.53
CA ASN A 48 3.07 -18.33 20.73
C ASN A 48 3.74 -18.68 19.40
N GLN A 49 5.00 -18.31 19.24
CA GLN A 49 5.77 -18.59 18.01
C GLN A 49 6.00 -20.09 17.73
N SER A 50 5.76 -20.97 18.70
CA SER A 50 5.76 -22.43 18.47
C SER A 50 4.43 -22.98 17.97
N THR A 51 3.38 -22.16 17.85
CA THR A 51 2.09 -22.53 17.27
C THR A 51 2.21 -22.43 15.74
N CYS A 52 2.43 -23.56 15.07
CA CYS A 52 2.73 -23.63 13.64
C CYS A 52 1.53 -24.09 12.80
N GLY A 53 1.26 -23.44 11.67
CA GLY A 53 0.21 -23.83 10.71
C GLY A 53 0.57 -25.10 9.94
N TYR A 54 1.87 -25.37 9.80
CA TYR A 54 2.42 -26.60 9.20
C TYR A 54 3.38 -27.30 10.15
N ALA A 55 2.91 -27.68 11.34
CA ALA A 55 3.72 -28.42 12.32
C ALA A 55 4.29 -29.73 11.74
N VAL A 56 5.62 -29.92 11.77
CA VAL A 56 6.30 -31.17 11.32
C VAL A 56 5.76 -32.38 12.07
N SER A 57 5.47 -32.22 13.37
CA SER A 57 4.86 -33.25 14.20
C SER A 57 3.46 -33.71 13.75
N LYS A 58 2.70 -32.88 13.02
CA LYS A 58 1.37 -33.18 12.49
C LYS A 58 1.40 -33.57 11.01
N TYR A 59 2.13 -32.81 10.20
CA TYR A 59 2.12 -32.93 8.74
C TYR A 59 3.29 -33.74 8.18
N GLY A 60 4.26 -34.13 9.01
CA GLY A 60 5.46 -34.88 8.61
C GLY A 60 6.57 -33.99 8.06
N ALA A 61 7.59 -34.63 7.47
CA ALA A 61 8.72 -33.94 6.85
C ALA A 61 8.27 -33.04 5.68
N GLN A 62 8.92 -31.89 5.59
CA GLN A 62 8.66 -30.79 4.65
C GLN A 62 9.97 -30.34 4.01
N ASP A 63 9.88 -29.55 2.94
CA ASP A 63 11.05 -29.11 2.18
C ASP A 63 11.98 -28.21 2.98
N ASP A 64 11.42 -27.46 3.93
CA ASP A 64 12.17 -26.63 4.86
C ASP A 64 11.44 -26.44 6.20
N VAL A 65 12.19 -26.07 7.24
CA VAL A 65 11.69 -25.76 8.58
C VAL A 65 12.41 -24.55 9.15
N ASP A 66 11.76 -23.82 10.06
CA ASP A 66 12.28 -22.57 10.63
C ASP A 66 13.38 -22.79 11.67
N ASN A 67 14.51 -23.35 11.24
CA ASN A 67 15.67 -23.57 12.09
C ASN A 67 16.36 -22.26 12.48
N GLU A 68 16.37 -21.27 11.58
CA GLU A 68 17.08 -20.01 11.77
C GLU A 68 16.45 -19.17 12.89
N SER A 69 15.12 -19.15 12.98
CA SER A 69 14.42 -18.44 14.05
C SER A 69 14.23 -19.30 15.32
N GLY A 70 14.66 -20.57 15.29
CA GLY A 70 14.61 -21.48 16.44
C GLY A 70 13.29 -22.25 16.62
N PHE A 71 12.46 -22.35 15.57
CA PHE A 71 11.19 -23.07 15.56
C PHE A 71 11.20 -24.26 14.58
N PRO A 72 12.05 -25.30 14.79
CA PRO A 72 12.22 -26.41 13.85
C PRO A 72 10.97 -27.29 13.66
N ASN A 73 9.95 -27.14 14.51
CA ASN A 73 8.66 -27.79 14.31
C ASN A 73 7.77 -27.04 13.31
N CYS A 74 8.05 -25.77 12.99
CA CYS A 74 7.30 -24.99 12.03
C CYS A 74 7.89 -25.20 10.63
N GLY A 75 7.18 -25.95 9.79
CA GLY A 75 7.58 -26.18 8.41
C GLY A 75 7.05 -25.12 7.44
N ASN A 76 7.61 -25.10 6.23
CA ASN A 76 7.22 -24.16 5.17
C ASN A 76 5.91 -24.54 4.43
N GLY A 77 5.29 -25.65 4.80
CA GLY A 77 4.05 -26.15 4.20
C GLY A 77 4.21 -26.77 2.81
N LEU A 78 5.43 -27.15 2.41
CA LEU A 78 5.70 -27.78 1.10
C LEU A 78 6.29 -29.18 1.26
N ARG A 79 5.97 -30.07 0.31
CA ARG A 79 6.62 -31.36 0.13
C ARG A 79 6.93 -31.59 -1.34
N ASN A 80 8.20 -31.68 -1.68
CA ASN A 80 8.71 -31.74 -3.05
C ASN A 80 8.11 -30.63 -3.94
N GLY A 81 8.04 -29.41 -3.41
CA GLY A 81 7.44 -28.25 -4.06
C GLY A 81 5.90 -28.24 -4.11
N THR A 82 5.23 -29.29 -3.61
CA THR A 82 3.76 -29.36 -3.58
C THR A 82 3.22 -28.81 -2.26
N PRO A 83 2.28 -27.85 -2.28
CA PRO A 83 1.63 -27.36 -1.07
C PRO A 83 0.91 -28.44 -0.27
N LEU A 84 1.10 -28.42 1.05
CA LEU A 84 0.35 -29.23 1.99
C LEU A 84 -0.96 -28.52 2.35
N GLN A 85 -1.99 -29.31 2.65
CA GLN A 85 -3.25 -28.79 3.19
C GLN A 85 -3.10 -28.57 4.70
N ALA A 86 -3.17 -27.31 5.14
CA ALA A 86 -3.27 -26.97 6.56
C ALA A 86 -4.71 -27.07 7.07
N ASP A 87 -4.82 -27.23 8.39
CA ASP A 87 -6.01 -26.96 9.18
C ASP A 87 -5.86 -25.54 9.77
N PRO A 88 -6.67 -24.55 9.36
CA PRO A 88 -6.57 -23.18 9.85
C PRO A 88 -6.61 -23.07 11.39
N LEU A 89 -7.25 -24.02 12.07
CA LEU A 89 -7.37 -24.01 13.54
C LEU A 89 -6.07 -24.39 14.27
N ASP A 90 -5.04 -24.84 13.55
CA ASP A 90 -3.72 -25.07 14.12
C ASP A 90 -3.09 -23.78 14.64
N THR A 91 -3.30 -22.66 13.94
CA THR A 91 -2.78 -21.33 14.29
C THR A 91 -3.87 -20.35 14.71
N SER A 92 -5.09 -20.54 14.23
CA SER A 92 -6.07 -19.46 14.19
C SER A 92 -7.40 -19.77 14.85
N ILE A 93 -8.15 -18.72 15.17
CA ILE A 93 -9.60 -18.77 15.41
C ILE A 93 -10.33 -18.21 14.18
N ALA A 94 -11.51 -18.75 13.89
CA ALA A 94 -12.39 -18.17 12.89
C ALA A 94 -13.00 -16.87 13.42
N ILE A 95 -13.10 -15.86 12.55
CA ILE A 95 -13.75 -14.57 12.82
C ILE A 95 -14.73 -14.22 11.71
N ASP A 96 -15.63 -13.29 12.00
CA ASP A 96 -16.61 -12.76 11.07
C ASP A 96 -16.67 -11.23 11.15
N GLU A 97 -17.61 -10.62 10.43
CA GLU A 97 -17.83 -9.18 10.44
C GLU A 97 -18.25 -8.63 11.81
N ALA A 98 -18.87 -9.44 12.69
CA ALA A 98 -19.27 -9.01 14.03
C ALA A 98 -18.06 -8.88 14.96
N PHE A 99 -17.09 -9.80 14.83
CA PHE A 99 -15.80 -9.69 15.53
C PHE A 99 -15.09 -8.38 15.17
N VAL A 100 -15.02 -8.04 13.88
CA VAL A 100 -14.39 -6.80 13.41
C VAL A 100 -15.16 -5.56 13.84
N ALA A 101 -16.49 -5.58 13.74
CA ALA A 101 -17.33 -4.48 14.20
C ALA A 101 -17.17 -4.20 15.70
N ALA A 102 -17.02 -5.25 16.52
CA ALA A 102 -16.76 -5.09 17.95
C ALA A 102 -15.40 -4.42 18.22
N TRP A 103 -14.37 -4.72 17.41
CA TRP A 103 -13.08 -4.03 17.52
C TRP A 103 -13.18 -2.56 17.12
N VAL A 104 -13.91 -2.25 16.04
CA VAL A 104 -14.18 -0.85 15.65
C VAL A 104 -14.93 -0.10 16.75
N GLN A 105 -15.94 -0.72 17.37
CA GLN A 105 -16.66 -0.14 18.52
C GLN A 105 -15.72 0.14 19.69
N HIS A 106 -14.85 -0.80 20.04
CA HIS A 106 -13.83 -0.60 21.08
C HIS A 106 -12.96 0.62 20.79
N LEU A 107 -12.48 0.77 19.54
CA LEU A 107 -11.66 1.94 19.17
C LEU A 107 -12.46 3.25 19.33
N GLN A 108 -13.74 3.28 18.94
CA GLN A 108 -14.60 4.45 19.08
C GLN A 108 -14.91 4.79 20.55
N GLU A 109 -15.15 3.79 21.40
CA GLU A 109 -15.37 3.98 22.84
C GLU A 109 -14.14 4.55 23.56
N ASN A 110 -12.94 4.26 23.04
CA ASN A 110 -11.68 4.71 23.61
C ASN A 110 -11.10 5.98 22.96
N VAL A 111 -11.84 6.68 22.08
CA VAL A 111 -11.39 7.91 21.40
C VAL A 111 -10.94 9.00 22.39
N GLY A 112 -11.60 9.11 23.55
CA GLY A 112 -11.22 10.09 24.58
C GLY A 112 -9.85 9.85 25.22
N VAL A 113 -9.32 8.62 25.11
CA VAL A 113 -8.03 8.21 25.67
C VAL A 113 -6.97 8.09 24.57
N ASN A 114 -7.33 7.42 23.46
CA ASN A 114 -6.39 7.05 22.41
C ASN A 114 -6.37 8.07 21.26
N GLY A 115 -7.39 8.92 21.13
CA GLY A 115 -7.61 9.75 19.95
C GLY A 115 -8.47 9.07 18.89
N PRO A 116 -8.91 9.82 17.86
CA PRO A 116 -9.82 9.31 16.84
C PRO A 116 -9.15 8.35 15.87
N VAL A 117 -9.85 7.27 15.52
CA VAL A 117 -9.58 6.45 14.35
C VAL A 117 -10.75 6.60 13.41
N ASN A 118 -10.47 6.90 12.14
CA ASN A 118 -11.49 6.96 11.12
C ASN A 118 -11.01 6.46 9.75
N LEU A 119 -9.78 5.92 9.64
CA LEU A 119 -9.28 5.30 8.41
C LEU A 119 -9.11 3.80 8.67
N TYR A 120 -9.81 2.99 7.88
CA TYR A 120 -9.83 1.54 8.02
C TYR A 120 -9.55 0.87 6.68
N ALA A 121 -8.46 0.10 6.58
CA ALA A 121 -8.15 -0.72 5.41
C ALA A 121 -8.84 -2.09 5.53
N LEU A 122 -9.38 -2.55 4.41
CA LEU A 122 -10.05 -3.84 4.26
C LEU A 122 -9.01 -4.94 3.98
N ASP A 123 -8.43 -5.49 5.06
CA ASP A 123 -7.28 -6.40 5.05
C ASP A 123 -6.01 -5.77 4.45
N ASN A 124 -5.08 -6.61 4.01
CA ASN A 124 -3.87 -6.22 3.30
C ASN A 124 -3.58 -7.25 2.20
N GLU A 125 -3.39 -6.78 0.97
CA GLU A 125 -3.01 -7.60 -0.19
C GLU A 125 -3.81 -8.90 -0.30
N PRO A 126 -5.15 -8.82 -0.32
CA PRO A 126 -5.99 -10.00 -0.38
C PRO A 126 -5.71 -10.85 -1.61
N ASP A 127 -5.22 -10.23 -2.68
CA ASP A 127 -4.75 -10.86 -3.89
C ASP A 127 -3.58 -11.83 -3.69
N LEU A 128 -2.83 -11.72 -2.59
CA LEU A 128 -1.73 -12.62 -2.24
C LEU A 128 -2.03 -13.56 -1.07
N TRP A 129 -3.24 -13.56 -0.50
CA TRP A 129 -3.58 -14.45 0.63
C TRP A 129 -3.26 -15.93 0.38
N PHE A 130 -3.40 -16.41 -0.86
CA PHE A 130 -3.08 -17.79 -1.24
C PHE A 130 -1.60 -18.15 -1.13
N GLU A 131 -0.74 -17.14 -1.07
CA GLU A 131 0.71 -17.27 -0.91
C GLU A 131 1.13 -16.88 0.51
N THR A 132 0.82 -15.65 0.94
CA THR A 132 1.27 -15.06 2.21
C THR A 132 0.56 -15.67 3.43
N HIS A 133 -0.68 -16.11 3.26
CA HIS A 133 -1.54 -16.69 4.30
C HIS A 133 -2.08 -18.07 3.89
N ARG A 134 -1.25 -18.84 3.18
CA ARG A 134 -1.63 -20.15 2.61
C ARG A 134 -2.16 -21.16 3.64
N ASP A 135 -1.75 -21.05 4.89
CA ASP A 135 -2.23 -21.91 5.97
C ASP A 135 -3.73 -21.71 6.28
N VAL A 136 -4.29 -20.53 5.98
CA VAL A 136 -5.70 -20.21 6.25
C VAL A 136 -6.54 -19.90 5.00
N ALA A 137 -5.91 -19.47 3.90
CA ALA A 137 -6.59 -19.08 2.67
C ALA A 137 -5.85 -19.56 1.39
N PRO A 138 -5.68 -20.88 1.16
CA PRO A 138 -4.79 -21.42 0.13
C PRO A 138 -5.26 -21.24 -1.33
N ILE A 139 -6.47 -20.73 -1.55
CA ILE A 139 -7.07 -20.59 -2.88
C ILE A 139 -7.36 -19.12 -3.11
N GLY A 140 -6.90 -18.59 -4.25
CA GLY A 140 -7.23 -17.23 -4.68
C GLY A 140 -8.74 -17.07 -4.84
N TRP A 141 -9.29 -16.02 -4.24
CA TRP A 141 -10.71 -15.69 -4.36
C TRP A 141 -11.09 -15.26 -5.78
N LYS A 142 -12.38 -15.37 -6.07
CA LYS A 142 -13.02 -14.83 -7.28
C LYS A 142 -13.63 -13.45 -7.03
N TYR A 143 -13.87 -12.69 -8.10
CA TYR A 143 -14.42 -11.33 -8.07
C TYR A 143 -15.67 -11.23 -7.19
N ASP A 144 -16.67 -12.08 -7.45
CA ASP A 144 -17.93 -12.11 -6.68
C ASP A 144 -17.70 -12.45 -5.20
N GLU A 145 -16.82 -13.41 -4.90
CA GLU A 145 -16.50 -13.79 -3.52
C GLU A 145 -15.88 -12.62 -2.75
N PHE A 146 -14.92 -11.94 -3.38
CA PHE A 146 -14.26 -10.81 -2.78
C PHE A 146 -15.21 -9.62 -2.62
N ARG A 147 -16.03 -9.31 -3.63
CA ARG A 147 -17.10 -8.30 -3.50
C ARG A 147 -17.98 -8.57 -2.29
N ASP A 148 -18.52 -9.78 -2.17
CA ASP A 148 -19.46 -10.13 -1.11
C ASP A 148 -18.81 -10.04 0.27
N ARG A 149 -17.53 -10.42 0.37
CA ARG A 149 -16.71 -10.25 1.57
C ARG A 149 -16.51 -8.78 1.91
N SER A 150 -16.00 -7.98 0.98
CA SER A 150 -15.77 -6.55 1.19
C SER A 150 -17.04 -5.81 1.59
N ILE A 151 -18.18 -6.09 0.93
CA ILE A 151 -19.47 -5.47 1.29
C ILE A 151 -19.88 -5.84 2.71
N ARG A 152 -19.82 -7.12 3.11
CA ARG A 152 -20.22 -7.55 4.45
C ARG A 152 -19.39 -6.87 5.55
N TYR A 153 -18.07 -6.91 5.42
CA TYR A 153 -17.18 -6.30 6.40
C TYR A 153 -17.31 -4.77 6.41
N ALA A 154 -17.29 -4.12 5.25
CA ALA A 154 -17.43 -2.67 5.18
C ALA A 154 -18.77 -2.17 5.75
N ALA A 155 -19.87 -2.88 5.48
CA ALA A 155 -21.18 -2.55 6.05
C ALA A 155 -21.20 -2.68 7.58
N ALA A 156 -20.59 -3.73 8.13
CA ALA A 156 -20.48 -3.90 9.58
C ALA A 156 -19.60 -2.81 10.22
N VAL A 157 -18.51 -2.42 9.56
CA VAL A 157 -17.66 -1.29 10.00
C VAL A 157 -18.44 0.02 9.98
N LYS A 158 -19.19 0.34 8.90
CA LYS A 158 -20.03 1.55 8.84
C LYS A 158 -21.16 1.56 9.87
N ALA A 159 -21.68 0.39 10.24
CA ALA A 159 -22.67 0.28 11.31
C ALA A 159 -22.07 0.54 12.69
N ALA A 160 -20.82 0.11 12.92
CA ALA A 160 -20.06 0.37 14.14
C ALA A 160 -19.56 1.82 14.25
N ASP A 161 -19.09 2.39 13.15
CA ASP A 161 -18.64 3.78 13.03
C ASP A 161 -19.16 4.40 11.72
N PRO A 162 -20.26 5.18 11.78
CA PRO A 162 -20.79 5.88 10.60
C PRO A 162 -19.82 6.89 9.98
N ASN A 163 -18.78 7.34 10.70
CA ASN A 163 -17.77 8.27 10.20
C ASN A 163 -16.55 7.57 9.60
N ALA A 164 -16.47 6.24 9.70
CA ALA A 164 -15.38 5.44 9.14
C ALA A 164 -15.14 5.80 7.68
N LYS A 165 -13.87 5.91 7.31
CA LYS A 165 -13.37 6.03 5.95
C LYS A 165 -12.71 4.72 5.59
N ILE A 166 -13.32 4.01 4.65
CA ILE A 166 -12.92 2.67 4.30
C ILE A 166 -12.04 2.71 3.05
N LEU A 167 -10.91 2.02 3.13
CA LEU A 167 -9.92 1.87 2.08
C LEU A 167 -9.95 0.43 1.55
N GLY A 168 -9.83 0.27 0.23
CA GLY A 168 -9.76 -1.02 -0.43
C GLY A 168 -9.70 -0.90 -1.96
N PRO A 169 -9.42 -1.97 -2.71
CA PRO A 169 -9.29 -3.35 -2.25
C PRO A 169 -7.91 -3.71 -1.65
N ASP A 170 -6.98 -2.74 -1.60
CA ASP A 170 -5.65 -2.89 -0.97
C ASP A 170 -4.79 -3.97 -1.63
N VAL A 171 -4.85 -4.06 -2.97
CA VAL A 171 -4.12 -5.10 -3.72
C VAL A 171 -2.64 -4.77 -3.93
N HIS A 172 -1.79 -5.80 -3.92
CA HIS A 172 -0.31 -5.71 -3.88
C HIS A 172 0.31 -4.97 -5.08
N GLY A 173 -0.27 -5.04 -6.28
CA GLY A 173 0.36 -4.38 -7.41
C GLY A 173 -0.27 -4.58 -8.78
N TRP A 174 0.49 -4.17 -9.80
CA TRP A 174 0.03 -3.93 -11.18
C TRP A 174 -0.84 -5.05 -11.75
N THR A 175 -0.39 -6.31 -11.64
CA THR A 175 -1.12 -7.49 -12.13
C THR A 175 -2.54 -7.56 -11.57
N TYR A 176 -2.70 -7.33 -10.28
CA TYR A 176 -3.95 -7.47 -9.55
C TYR A 176 -4.86 -6.26 -9.67
N TYR A 177 -4.42 -5.20 -10.36
CA TYR A 177 -5.34 -4.16 -10.81
C TYR A 177 -6.24 -4.67 -11.95
N TRP A 178 -5.73 -5.63 -12.73
CA TRP A 178 -6.38 -6.18 -13.92
C TRP A 178 -7.03 -7.53 -13.67
N HIS A 179 -6.43 -8.37 -12.82
CA HIS A 179 -6.86 -9.74 -12.56
C HIS A 179 -7.16 -9.95 -11.07
N GLY A 180 -8.04 -10.90 -10.76
CA GLY A 180 -8.34 -11.28 -9.38
C GLY A 180 -7.36 -12.34 -8.89
N ALA A 181 -7.40 -12.65 -7.58
CA ALA A 181 -6.50 -13.63 -6.97
C ALA A 181 -6.58 -15.01 -7.62
N TYR A 182 -7.79 -15.47 -7.99
CA TYR A 182 -7.98 -16.79 -8.63
C TYR A 182 -7.24 -16.92 -9.97
N ASP A 183 -7.38 -15.93 -10.85
CA ASP A 183 -6.68 -15.90 -12.14
C ASP A 183 -5.18 -15.73 -11.91
N GLY A 184 -4.80 -14.90 -10.94
CA GLY A 184 -3.39 -14.61 -10.65
C GLY A 184 -2.62 -15.78 -10.07
N GLN A 185 -3.22 -16.53 -9.14
CA GLN A 185 -2.64 -17.77 -8.60
C GLN A 185 -2.35 -18.81 -9.69
N ARG A 186 -3.15 -18.82 -10.76
CA ARG A 186 -3.05 -19.77 -11.87
C ARG A 186 -2.17 -19.28 -13.01
N GLU A 187 -1.68 -18.04 -12.91
CA GLU A 187 -0.98 -17.33 -13.99
C GLU A 187 -1.77 -17.36 -15.32
N ASP A 188 -3.10 -17.32 -15.25
CA ASP A 188 -3.98 -17.42 -16.42
C ASP A 188 -4.17 -16.05 -17.08
N TRP A 189 -3.11 -15.57 -17.75
CA TRP A 189 -3.09 -14.24 -18.36
C TRP A 189 -3.71 -14.21 -19.76
N GLU A 190 -3.68 -15.33 -20.47
CA GLU A 190 -4.19 -15.43 -21.84
C GLU A 190 -5.71 -15.62 -21.86
N THR A 191 -6.26 -16.39 -20.93
CA THR A 191 -7.67 -16.77 -20.88
C THR A 191 -8.27 -16.64 -19.48
N PRO A 192 -8.05 -15.52 -18.75
CA PRO A 192 -8.40 -15.40 -17.33
C PRO A 192 -9.87 -15.75 -17.07
N ASP A 193 -10.12 -16.94 -16.54
CA ASP A 193 -11.44 -17.53 -16.38
C ASP A 193 -12.40 -16.59 -15.65
N ASP A 194 -11.95 -16.06 -14.50
CA ASP A 194 -12.81 -15.27 -13.63
C ASP A 194 -13.03 -13.87 -14.21
N ARG A 195 -11.98 -13.19 -14.68
CA ARG A 195 -12.14 -11.92 -15.39
C ARG A 195 -13.07 -12.03 -16.61
N ASN A 196 -12.96 -13.11 -17.38
CA ASN A 196 -13.81 -13.33 -18.55
C ASN A 196 -15.27 -13.60 -18.19
N ALA A 197 -15.54 -14.26 -17.05
CA ALA A 197 -16.88 -14.40 -16.51
C ALA A 197 -17.53 -13.03 -16.16
N HIS A 198 -16.72 -11.99 -15.97
CA HIS A 198 -17.14 -10.60 -15.70
C HIS A 198 -16.98 -9.68 -16.92
N GLY A 199 -17.06 -10.25 -18.12
CA GLY A 199 -17.05 -9.50 -19.38
C GLY A 199 -15.68 -8.92 -19.75
N GLY A 200 -14.59 -9.42 -19.17
CA GLY A 200 -13.24 -8.94 -19.42
C GLY A 200 -12.86 -7.66 -18.66
N THR A 201 -13.73 -7.19 -17.77
CA THR A 201 -13.53 -5.95 -16.99
C THR A 201 -12.33 -6.11 -16.05
N PRO A 202 -11.37 -5.15 -16.02
CA PRO A 202 -10.28 -5.16 -15.03
C PRO A 202 -10.82 -5.21 -13.60
N PHE A 203 -10.18 -5.98 -12.71
CA PHE A 203 -10.64 -6.20 -11.33
C PHE A 203 -10.96 -4.91 -10.59
N VAL A 204 -10.04 -3.94 -10.55
CA VAL A 204 -10.24 -2.69 -9.80
C VAL A 204 -11.41 -1.88 -10.37
N ALA A 205 -11.54 -1.80 -11.69
CA ALA A 205 -12.66 -1.11 -12.32
C ALA A 205 -13.99 -1.80 -11.98
N TRP A 206 -14.03 -3.14 -12.04
CA TRP A 206 -15.20 -3.92 -11.67
C TRP A 206 -15.56 -3.75 -10.19
N TYR A 207 -14.58 -3.82 -9.28
CA TYR A 207 -14.77 -3.62 -7.84
C TYR A 207 -15.40 -2.25 -7.53
N LEU A 208 -14.93 -1.18 -8.17
CA LEU A 208 -15.54 0.16 -8.06
C LEU A 208 -17.00 0.17 -8.51
N GLN A 209 -17.33 -0.49 -9.63
CA GLN A 209 -18.72 -0.61 -10.10
C GLN A 209 -19.61 -1.31 -9.08
N GLN A 210 -19.11 -2.36 -8.43
CA GLN A 210 -19.88 -3.09 -7.42
C GLN A 210 -20.13 -2.25 -6.17
N MET A 211 -19.13 -1.50 -5.70
CA MET A 211 -19.30 -0.60 -4.56
C MET A 211 -20.25 0.56 -4.88
N ALA A 212 -20.19 1.09 -6.10
CA ALA A 212 -21.15 2.10 -6.58
C ALA A 212 -22.58 1.55 -6.66
N ALA A 213 -22.75 0.32 -7.16
CA ALA A 213 -24.04 -0.35 -7.23
C ALA A 213 -24.64 -0.58 -5.84
N TYR A 214 -23.82 -0.94 -4.85
CA TYR A 214 -24.25 -1.03 -3.46
C TYR A 214 -24.73 0.32 -2.93
N GLU A 215 -23.96 1.40 -3.09
CA GLU A 215 -24.39 2.73 -2.63
C GLU A 215 -25.69 3.17 -3.31
N ALA A 216 -25.84 2.94 -4.61
CA ALA A 216 -27.07 3.27 -5.33
C ALA A 216 -28.29 2.50 -4.78
N ALA A 217 -28.10 1.26 -4.33
CA ALA A 217 -29.18 0.43 -3.80
C ALA A 217 -29.49 0.70 -2.32
N GLN A 218 -28.47 0.99 -1.50
CA GLN A 218 -28.58 1.07 -0.04
C GLN A 218 -28.48 2.49 0.53
N GLY A 219 -28.05 3.47 -0.28
CA GLY A 219 -27.83 4.85 0.14
C GLY A 219 -26.61 5.07 1.03
N THR A 220 -25.75 4.05 1.19
CA THR A 220 -24.55 4.10 2.04
C THR A 220 -23.31 3.82 1.23
N ARG A 221 -22.34 4.74 1.27
CA ARG A 221 -21.01 4.57 0.70
C ARG A 221 -20.17 3.62 1.55
N LEU A 222 -19.73 2.50 0.96
CA LEU A 222 -18.87 1.51 1.62
C LEU A 222 -17.39 1.67 1.29
N LEU A 223 -17.04 2.40 0.23
CA LEU A 223 -15.66 2.66 -0.16
C LEU A 223 -15.42 4.18 -0.23
N ASP A 224 -14.54 4.67 0.62
CA ASP A 224 -14.16 6.09 0.65
C ASP A 224 -12.86 6.34 -0.14
N TYR A 225 -11.93 5.38 -0.15
CA TYR A 225 -10.69 5.43 -0.91
C TYR A 225 -10.53 4.17 -1.75
N LEU A 226 -10.24 4.35 -3.05
CA LEU A 226 -9.60 3.31 -3.85
C LEU A 226 -8.16 3.22 -3.37
N ASP A 227 -7.80 2.08 -2.82
CA ASP A 227 -6.50 1.82 -2.21
C ASP A 227 -5.77 0.68 -2.87
N LEU A 228 -4.49 0.90 -3.15
CA LEU A 228 -3.64 0.07 -3.99
C LEU A 228 -2.18 0.20 -3.54
N HIS A 229 -1.41 -0.88 -3.62
CA HIS A 229 0.04 -0.83 -3.37
C HIS A 229 0.79 -0.69 -4.69
N PHE A 230 1.93 0.02 -4.71
CA PHE A 230 2.74 0.13 -5.92
C PHE A 230 4.24 0.15 -5.63
N TYR A 231 4.92 -0.87 -6.14
CA TYR A 231 6.38 -0.98 -6.18
C TYR A 231 6.89 -1.00 -7.63
N PRO A 232 7.91 -0.20 -7.99
CA PRO A 232 8.45 -0.18 -9.35
C PRO A 232 9.03 -1.54 -9.75
N GLN A 233 8.53 -2.11 -10.84
CA GLN A 233 8.82 -3.48 -11.27
C GLN A 233 10.17 -3.66 -11.98
N ASN A 234 11.00 -2.62 -11.98
CA ASN A 234 12.29 -2.57 -12.67
C ASN A 234 13.47 -2.83 -11.71
N GLY A 235 13.17 -3.32 -10.50
CA GLY A 235 14.16 -3.78 -9.52
C GLY A 235 14.88 -2.66 -8.79
N VAL A 236 14.28 -1.47 -8.67
CA VAL A 236 14.80 -0.37 -7.84
C VAL A 236 14.18 -0.31 -6.45
N ASP A 237 13.02 -0.95 -6.27
CA ASP A 237 12.20 -0.98 -5.07
C ASP A 237 12.93 -1.61 -3.88
N GLN A 238 12.61 -1.11 -2.67
CA GLN A 238 13.01 -1.68 -1.37
C GLN A 238 14.48 -2.15 -1.25
N ARG A 239 15.40 -1.47 -1.95
CA ARG A 239 16.81 -1.84 -1.97
C ARG A 239 17.72 -0.64 -2.00
N ASP A 240 18.98 -0.85 -1.65
CA ASP A 240 20.02 0.18 -1.72
C ASP A 240 20.14 0.84 -3.09
N ALA A 241 20.72 2.04 -3.10
CA ALA A 241 20.84 2.90 -4.26
C ALA A 241 21.55 2.21 -5.43
N GLY A 242 22.50 1.32 -5.13
CA GLY A 242 23.28 0.58 -6.12
C GLY A 242 24.17 1.46 -6.99
N ASP A 243 24.44 1.01 -8.21
CA ASP A 243 25.32 1.71 -9.15
C ASP A 243 24.65 2.92 -9.84
N ALA A 244 25.43 3.67 -10.62
CA ALA A 244 24.94 4.86 -11.31
C ALA A 244 23.78 4.58 -12.31
N ASN A 245 23.72 3.37 -12.89
CA ASN A 245 22.66 3.02 -13.83
C ASN A 245 21.33 2.79 -13.08
N LEU A 246 21.39 2.06 -11.96
CA LEU A 246 20.23 1.82 -11.08
C LEU A 246 19.73 3.13 -10.46
N GLN A 247 20.65 3.99 -10.02
CA GLN A 247 20.32 5.32 -9.51
C GLN A 247 19.62 6.20 -10.55
N ALA A 248 20.12 6.21 -11.79
CA ALA A 248 19.48 6.93 -12.89
C ALA A 248 18.11 6.32 -13.25
N LEU A 249 17.94 4.98 -13.11
CA LEU A 249 16.67 4.28 -13.37
C LEU A 249 15.63 4.67 -12.33
N ARG A 250 16.01 4.67 -11.06
CA ARG A 250 15.16 5.06 -9.93
C ARG A 250 14.57 6.46 -10.10
N LEU A 251 15.40 7.43 -10.49
CA LEU A 251 14.98 8.84 -10.66
C LEU A 251 14.03 9.06 -11.85
N ARG A 252 14.14 8.24 -12.90
CA ARG A 252 13.29 8.37 -14.10
C ARG A 252 12.03 7.50 -14.04
N SER A 253 12.03 6.42 -13.28
CA SER A 253 10.86 5.52 -13.16
C SER A 253 9.72 6.09 -12.33
N THR A 254 9.93 7.18 -11.57
CA THR A 254 8.82 7.94 -10.94
C THR A 254 7.79 8.43 -11.97
N ARG A 255 8.19 8.53 -13.25
CA ARG A 255 7.31 8.83 -14.39
C ARG A 255 6.18 7.81 -14.56
N SER A 256 6.35 6.56 -14.12
CA SER A 256 5.26 5.56 -14.14
C SER A 256 4.03 6.00 -13.37
N LEU A 257 4.16 6.94 -12.42
CA LEU A 257 3.03 7.45 -11.65
C LEU A 257 2.14 8.44 -12.40
N TRP A 258 2.62 9.08 -13.47
CA TRP A 258 1.92 10.24 -14.06
C TRP A 258 2.09 10.43 -15.57
N ASP A 259 3.23 10.01 -16.14
CA ASP A 259 3.62 10.43 -17.49
C ASP A 259 2.99 9.52 -18.56
N PRO A 260 2.11 10.04 -19.43
CA PRO A 260 1.48 9.25 -20.49
C PRO A 260 2.43 8.91 -21.65
N THR A 261 3.68 9.36 -21.60
CA THR A 261 4.72 9.09 -22.62
C THR A 261 5.83 8.17 -22.12
N TYR A 262 5.79 7.77 -20.85
CA TYR A 262 6.79 6.85 -20.29
C TYR A 262 6.31 5.40 -20.42
N VAL A 263 7.08 4.62 -21.20
CA VAL A 263 6.97 3.16 -21.21
C VAL A 263 7.79 2.65 -20.02
N ASP A 264 7.16 1.90 -19.13
CA ASP A 264 7.78 1.39 -17.91
C ASP A 264 8.95 0.47 -18.25
N GLU A 265 10.13 0.71 -17.68
CA GLU A 265 11.37 -0.05 -17.95
C GLU A 265 11.41 -1.40 -17.21
N SER A 266 10.34 -2.17 -17.25
CA SER A 266 10.21 -3.51 -16.65
C SER A 266 9.51 -4.49 -17.61
N TRP A 267 9.09 -5.64 -17.08
CA TRP A 267 8.21 -6.59 -17.78
C TRP A 267 6.91 -5.93 -18.29
N ILE A 268 6.45 -4.86 -17.63
CA ILE A 268 5.25 -4.10 -18.01
C ILE A 268 5.39 -3.51 -19.43
N ALA A 269 6.59 -3.14 -19.88
CA ALA A 269 6.83 -2.65 -21.25
C ALA A 269 6.23 -3.56 -22.33
N GLN A 270 6.31 -4.88 -22.10
CA GLN A 270 6.03 -5.89 -23.11
C GLN A 270 4.67 -6.56 -22.89
N ALA A 271 4.29 -6.79 -21.63
CA ALA A 271 3.08 -7.52 -21.28
C ALA A 271 1.96 -6.63 -20.72
N GLY A 272 2.28 -5.38 -20.35
CA GLY A 272 1.32 -4.46 -19.79
C GLY A 272 0.36 -3.90 -20.85
N PRO A 273 -0.86 -3.48 -20.44
CA PRO A 273 -1.77 -2.77 -21.33
C PRO A 273 -1.20 -1.42 -21.75
N ASP A 274 -1.82 -0.82 -22.77
CA ASP A 274 -1.44 0.49 -23.31
C ASP A 274 0.04 0.61 -23.72
N GLY A 275 0.64 -0.49 -24.21
CA GLY A 275 2.04 -0.52 -24.63
C GLY A 275 3.02 -0.31 -23.47
N GLY A 276 2.65 -0.75 -22.26
CA GLY A 276 3.48 -0.63 -21.06
C GLY A 276 3.47 0.75 -20.40
N ILE A 277 2.51 1.60 -20.74
CA ILE A 277 2.36 2.93 -20.14
C ILE A 277 1.49 2.82 -18.87
N VAL A 278 2.13 2.95 -17.71
CA VAL A 278 1.48 2.81 -16.39
C VAL A 278 0.56 3.99 -16.10
N LYS A 279 1.11 5.22 -16.06
CA LYS A 279 0.42 6.49 -15.71
C LYS A 279 -0.52 6.34 -14.52
N LEU A 280 0.03 5.80 -13.41
CA LEU A 280 -0.73 5.19 -12.33
C LEU A 280 -1.84 6.09 -11.77
N ILE A 281 -1.50 7.29 -11.28
CA ILE A 281 -2.45 8.17 -10.60
C ILE A 281 -3.52 8.68 -11.58
N PRO A 282 -3.17 9.15 -12.81
CA PRO A 282 -4.17 9.44 -13.84
C PRO A 282 -5.09 8.26 -14.18
N ARG A 283 -4.55 7.03 -14.22
CA ARG A 283 -5.34 5.82 -14.49
C ARG A 283 -6.32 5.51 -13.37
N MET A 284 -5.88 5.55 -12.13
CA MET A 284 -6.74 5.35 -10.95
C MET A 284 -7.85 6.40 -10.89
N ARG A 285 -7.51 7.67 -11.13
CA ARG A 285 -8.49 8.76 -11.18
C ARG A 285 -9.53 8.53 -12.27
N ALA A 286 -9.10 8.15 -13.48
CA ALA A 286 -10.00 7.83 -14.57
C ALA A 286 -10.93 6.63 -14.25
N TRP A 287 -10.43 5.59 -13.58
CA TRP A 287 -11.27 4.48 -13.12
C TRP A 287 -12.28 4.93 -12.07
N VAL A 288 -11.90 5.76 -11.10
CA VAL A 288 -12.82 6.34 -10.12
C VAL A 288 -13.89 7.19 -10.81
N ASP A 289 -13.50 8.12 -11.68
CA ASP A 289 -14.43 9.04 -12.35
C ASP A 289 -15.45 8.31 -13.24
N GLN A 290 -15.06 7.16 -13.78
CA GLN A 290 -15.94 6.35 -14.63
C GLN A 290 -16.84 5.40 -13.83
N ASN A 291 -16.34 4.83 -12.74
CA ASN A 291 -16.98 3.68 -12.08
C ASN A 291 -17.56 4.01 -10.71
N TYR A 292 -16.95 4.95 -9.96
CA TYR A 292 -17.44 5.33 -8.65
C TYR A 292 -17.04 6.77 -8.25
N PRO A 293 -17.63 7.80 -8.90
CA PRO A 293 -17.28 9.20 -8.65
C PRO A 293 -17.34 9.59 -7.18
N GLY A 294 -16.42 10.46 -6.76
CA GLY A 294 -16.30 10.92 -5.38
C GLY A 294 -15.46 10.03 -4.47
N THR A 295 -15.06 8.84 -4.92
CA THR A 295 -14.07 8.00 -4.25
C THR A 295 -12.69 8.68 -4.29
N LYS A 296 -11.94 8.64 -3.18
CA LYS A 296 -10.58 9.18 -3.09
C LYS A 296 -9.54 8.17 -3.55
N LEU A 297 -8.30 8.59 -3.73
CA LEU A 297 -7.18 7.72 -4.13
C LEU A 297 -6.15 7.57 -3.02
N ALA A 298 -5.79 6.34 -2.71
CA ALA A 298 -4.75 6.00 -1.75
C ALA A 298 -3.67 5.11 -2.38
N LEU A 299 -2.43 5.32 -1.94
CA LEU A 299 -1.31 4.38 -2.09
C LEU A 299 -0.78 4.02 -0.71
N THR A 300 -1.40 3.05 -0.05
CA THR A 300 -1.03 2.64 1.32
C THR A 300 0.30 1.91 1.42
N GLU A 301 0.83 1.44 0.30
CA GLU A 301 2.24 1.07 0.22
C GLU A 301 2.89 1.50 -1.08
N TYR A 302 4.09 2.06 -0.94
CA TYR A 302 5.04 2.27 -2.01
C TYR A 302 6.45 2.35 -1.42
N ASN A 303 7.47 1.97 -2.20
CA ASN A 303 8.87 2.27 -1.89
C ASN A 303 9.74 2.17 -3.15
N TRP A 304 10.48 3.23 -3.47
CA TRP A 304 11.40 3.25 -4.62
C TRP A 304 12.85 2.85 -4.27
N GLY A 305 13.13 2.49 -3.02
CA GLY A 305 14.46 2.16 -2.52
C GLY A 305 15.43 3.36 -2.44
N GLY A 306 16.69 3.08 -2.11
CA GLY A 306 17.79 4.03 -2.07
C GLY A 306 17.71 5.04 -0.93
N LEU A 307 16.91 4.78 0.12
CA LEU A 307 16.63 5.72 1.20
C LEU A 307 17.87 6.02 2.08
N GLU A 308 18.89 5.19 2.01
CA GLU A 308 20.21 5.35 2.62
C GLU A 308 21.12 6.32 1.83
N ASN A 309 20.69 6.77 0.64
CA ASN A 309 21.46 7.58 -0.28
C ASN A 309 20.71 8.86 -0.73
N ILE A 310 21.45 9.87 -1.19
CA ILE A 310 20.85 11.07 -1.82
C ILE A 310 19.97 10.72 -3.02
N ASN A 311 20.27 9.62 -3.73
CA ASN A 311 19.45 9.16 -4.86
C ASN A 311 18.01 8.82 -4.45
N GLY A 312 17.80 8.04 -3.38
CA GLY A 312 16.46 7.76 -2.89
C GLY A 312 15.82 8.97 -2.21
N ALA A 313 16.61 9.87 -1.59
CA ALA A 313 16.09 11.13 -1.06
C ALA A 313 15.52 12.04 -2.17
N LEU A 314 16.25 12.20 -3.29
CA LEU A 314 15.77 12.96 -4.46
C LEU A 314 14.54 12.29 -5.07
N THR A 315 14.53 10.95 -5.16
CA THR A 315 13.40 10.18 -5.66
C THR A 315 12.17 10.37 -4.78
N GLN A 316 12.31 10.21 -3.46
CA GLN A 316 11.22 10.40 -2.50
C GLN A 316 10.68 11.83 -2.53
N ALA A 317 11.55 12.85 -2.66
CA ALA A 317 11.11 14.23 -2.79
C ALA A 317 10.35 14.48 -4.11
N ASP A 318 10.71 13.77 -5.18
CA ASP A 318 9.99 13.80 -6.47
C ASP A 318 8.61 13.14 -6.32
N LEU A 319 8.53 11.98 -5.66
CA LEU A 319 7.28 11.27 -5.38
C LEU A 319 6.29 12.12 -4.59
N LEU A 320 6.73 12.76 -3.49
CA LEU A 320 5.86 13.65 -2.70
C LEU A 320 5.31 14.82 -3.52
N GLY A 321 6.12 15.37 -4.42
CA GLY A 321 5.69 16.42 -5.34
C GLY A 321 4.68 15.92 -6.38
N ILE A 322 4.92 14.74 -6.95
CA ILE A 322 4.01 14.06 -7.88
C ILE A 322 2.67 13.79 -7.21
N PHE A 323 2.66 13.22 -6.00
CA PHE A 323 1.44 12.94 -5.25
C PHE A 323 0.58 14.19 -5.06
N GLY A 324 1.19 15.29 -4.60
CA GLY A 324 0.48 16.56 -4.44
C GLY A 324 -0.05 17.14 -5.75
N ARG A 325 0.74 17.07 -6.83
CA ARG A 325 0.37 17.61 -8.16
C ARG A 325 -0.74 16.79 -8.84
N GLU A 326 -0.63 15.47 -8.80
CA GLU A 326 -1.60 14.55 -9.42
C GLU A 326 -2.86 14.36 -8.55
N GLY A 327 -2.88 14.96 -7.36
CA GLY A 327 -4.03 14.94 -6.45
C GLY A 327 -4.24 13.56 -5.82
N LEU A 328 -3.19 12.87 -5.40
CA LEU A 328 -3.32 11.67 -4.57
C LEU A 328 -3.80 12.06 -3.16
N ASP A 329 -4.82 11.38 -2.63
CA ASP A 329 -5.47 11.78 -1.38
C ASP A 329 -4.78 11.22 -0.13
N LEU A 330 -4.13 10.06 -0.23
CA LEU A 330 -3.38 9.41 0.86
C LEU A 330 -2.20 8.61 0.30
N ALA A 331 -1.06 8.64 0.97
CA ALA A 331 0.07 7.77 0.66
C ALA A 331 0.87 7.42 1.92
N THR A 332 1.27 6.16 2.07
CA THR A 332 2.15 5.70 3.16
C THR A 332 3.36 4.99 2.58
N LEU A 333 4.55 5.48 2.92
CA LEU A 333 5.81 4.85 2.55
C LEU A 333 5.92 3.54 3.34
N PHE A 334 6.13 2.43 2.65
CA PHE A 334 6.44 1.16 3.29
C PHE A 334 7.96 1.05 3.44
N ASP A 335 8.45 0.76 4.64
CA ASP A 335 9.87 0.48 4.87
C ASP A 335 10.00 -0.82 5.68
N THR A 336 10.90 -1.70 5.26
CA THR A 336 11.17 -2.93 5.98
C THR A 336 12.20 -2.65 7.08
N PRO A 337 11.85 -2.90 8.35
CA PRO A 337 12.81 -2.79 9.45
C PRO A 337 13.80 -3.97 9.50
N TYR A 338 13.69 -4.90 8.55
CA TYR A 338 14.48 -6.12 8.45
C TYR A 338 15.52 -6.01 7.34
N GLY A 339 16.71 -5.52 7.67
CA GLY A 339 17.83 -5.44 6.73
C GLY A 339 18.94 -4.48 7.16
N ASP A 340 20.05 -4.52 6.43
CA ASP A 340 21.16 -3.58 6.57
C ASP A 340 20.73 -2.20 6.05
N GLY A 341 20.21 -1.34 6.92
CA GLY A 341 19.86 0.05 6.56
C GLY A 341 18.47 0.51 6.99
N VAL A 342 18.11 0.29 8.25
CA VAL A 342 16.84 0.77 8.84
C VAL A 342 16.57 2.23 8.44
N PHE A 343 15.39 2.53 7.90
CA PHE A 343 14.97 3.92 7.72
C PHE A 343 14.86 4.59 9.08
N THR A 344 15.82 5.48 9.35
CA THR A 344 15.84 6.25 10.59
C THR A 344 15.47 7.69 10.29
N PRO A 345 15.12 8.48 11.33
CA PRO A 345 15.03 9.93 11.19
C PRO A 345 16.32 10.60 10.66
N ASN A 346 17.46 9.91 10.61
CA ASN A 346 18.72 10.46 10.09
C ASN A 346 19.07 9.94 8.68
N SER A 347 18.30 9.02 8.12
CA SER A 347 18.51 8.52 6.76
C SER A 347 18.25 9.65 5.73
N PRO A 348 19.01 9.72 4.62
CA PRO A 348 18.76 10.70 3.56
C PRO A 348 17.30 10.77 3.10
N GLY A 349 16.62 9.61 2.98
CA GLY A 349 15.20 9.55 2.64
C GLY A 349 14.29 10.33 3.62
N ALA A 350 14.62 10.38 4.91
CA ALA A 350 13.84 11.14 5.90
C ALA A 350 13.92 12.66 5.66
N TYR A 351 15.03 13.14 5.09
CA TYR A 351 15.15 14.56 4.71
C TYR A 351 14.25 14.94 3.55
N ALA A 352 13.86 14.00 2.69
CA ALA A 352 12.86 14.26 1.64
C ALA A 352 11.52 14.69 2.25
N PHE A 353 11.07 14.02 3.31
CA PHE A 353 9.88 14.44 4.06
C PHE A 353 10.08 15.79 4.75
N ARG A 354 11.26 16.03 5.35
CA ARG A 354 11.56 17.31 6.01
C ARG A 354 11.49 18.49 5.05
N VAL A 355 11.97 18.36 3.81
CA VAL A 355 11.84 19.43 2.79
C VAL A 355 10.40 19.87 2.61
N TYR A 356 9.42 18.95 2.67
CA TYR A 356 8.01 19.29 2.56
C TYR A 356 7.32 19.61 3.89
N ARG A 357 7.79 19.07 5.02
CA ARG A 357 7.00 19.04 6.27
C ARG A 357 7.66 19.74 7.47
N ASN A 358 8.96 20.02 7.41
CA ASN A 358 9.73 20.62 8.48
C ASN A 358 11.09 21.14 7.96
N TYR A 359 11.09 21.99 6.94
CA TYR A 359 12.33 22.34 6.21
C TYR A 359 13.28 23.25 7.01
N ASP A 360 12.78 23.90 8.05
CA ASP A 360 13.50 24.83 8.91
C ASP A 360 13.76 24.28 10.33
N GLY A 361 13.28 23.07 10.63
CA GLY A 361 13.33 22.49 11.98
C GLY A 361 12.33 23.10 12.97
N ALA A 362 11.55 24.12 12.57
CA ALA A 362 10.56 24.80 13.39
C ALA A 362 9.11 24.43 13.01
N GLY A 363 8.95 23.47 12.10
CA GLY A 363 7.66 22.96 11.66
C GLY A 363 7.06 23.69 10.46
N SER A 364 7.83 24.54 9.76
CA SER A 364 7.35 25.14 8.51
C SER A 364 7.19 24.09 7.41
N ARG A 365 6.15 24.27 6.59
CA ARG A 365 5.68 23.28 5.60
C ARG A 365 5.58 23.88 4.22
N PHE A 366 5.67 23.02 3.21
CA PHE A 366 5.20 23.30 1.86
C PHE A 366 3.71 23.67 1.88
N GLY A 367 3.27 24.46 0.89
CA GLY A 367 1.89 24.93 0.81
C GLY A 367 0.87 23.82 0.54
N GLU A 368 -0.37 24.07 0.92
CA GLU A 368 -1.47 23.09 0.82
C GLU A 368 -2.21 23.15 -0.51
N THR A 369 -2.13 24.27 -1.25
CA THR A 369 -2.81 24.45 -2.53
C THR A 369 -1.81 24.38 -3.66
N SER A 370 -1.81 23.28 -4.42
CA SER A 370 -0.92 23.14 -5.59
C SER A 370 -1.15 24.28 -6.60
N VAL A 371 -0.06 24.83 -7.13
CA VAL A 371 -0.08 25.79 -8.25
C VAL A 371 0.68 25.21 -9.43
N GLN A 372 0.36 25.66 -10.64
CA GLN A 372 1.05 25.19 -11.83
C GLN A 372 2.55 25.49 -11.75
N ALA A 373 3.36 24.45 -11.80
CA ALA A 373 4.81 24.52 -11.89
C ALA A 373 5.27 23.59 -13.01
N VAL A 374 5.95 24.14 -14.03
CA VAL A 374 6.34 23.40 -15.24
C VAL A 374 7.84 23.53 -15.44
N SER A 375 8.48 22.39 -15.69
CA SER A 375 9.87 22.33 -16.15
C SER A 375 9.92 21.97 -17.63
N SER A 376 10.86 22.55 -18.38
CA SER A 376 11.12 22.14 -19.76
C SER A 376 11.71 20.73 -19.88
N ASP A 377 12.27 20.20 -18.79
CA ASP A 377 12.80 18.84 -18.71
C ASP A 377 12.63 18.30 -17.28
N GLN A 378 11.42 17.85 -16.93
CA GLN A 378 11.11 17.29 -15.60
C GLN A 378 11.90 16.00 -15.30
N GLY A 379 12.41 15.32 -16.33
CA GLY A 379 13.31 14.18 -16.18
C GLY A 379 14.66 14.55 -15.57
N LYS A 380 15.15 15.77 -15.82
CA LYS A 380 16.42 16.28 -15.26
C LYS A 380 16.25 17.26 -14.11
N LEU A 381 15.24 18.13 -14.17
CA LEU A 381 14.99 19.15 -13.17
C LEU A 381 13.49 19.22 -12.90
N ALA A 382 13.04 18.58 -11.82
CA ALA A 382 11.64 18.64 -11.42
C ALA A 382 11.36 19.90 -10.60
N ILE A 383 10.14 20.44 -10.71
CA ILE A 383 9.67 21.57 -9.90
C ILE A 383 8.23 21.33 -9.47
N TYR A 384 7.96 21.58 -8.19
CA TYR A 384 6.64 21.53 -7.59
C TYR A 384 6.37 22.84 -6.86
N GLY A 385 5.17 23.40 -7.06
CA GLY A 385 4.77 24.66 -6.46
C GLY A 385 3.45 24.53 -5.71
N ALA A 386 3.35 25.21 -4.58
CA ALA A 386 2.10 25.37 -3.86
C ALA A 386 2.04 26.72 -3.16
N GLN A 387 0.82 27.24 -2.98
CA GLN A 387 0.54 28.36 -2.11
C GLN A 387 0.22 27.85 -0.70
N ARG A 388 0.88 28.44 0.29
CA ARG A 388 0.63 28.16 1.70
C ARG A 388 -0.48 29.07 2.22
N THR A 389 -1.48 28.49 2.85
CA THR A 389 -2.70 29.18 3.27
C THR A 389 -2.43 30.18 4.40
N ALA A 390 -1.52 29.84 5.31
CA ALA A 390 -1.27 30.62 6.53
C ALA A 390 -0.69 32.02 6.28
N ASP A 391 0.09 32.20 5.20
CA ASP A 391 0.83 33.43 4.91
C ASP A 391 0.81 33.85 3.43
N GLY A 392 0.14 33.08 2.57
CA GLY A 392 0.07 33.34 1.13
C GLY A 392 1.38 33.08 0.37
N ALA A 393 2.41 32.54 1.02
CA ALA A 393 3.70 32.30 0.40
C ALA A 393 3.60 31.24 -0.69
N VAL A 394 4.28 31.48 -1.82
CA VAL A 394 4.50 30.46 -2.85
C VAL A 394 5.75 29.67 -2.47
N THR A 395 5.58 28.41 -2.10
CA THR A 395 6.66 27.48 -1.80
C THR A 395 7.00 26.67 -3.03
N LEU A 396 8.29 26.54 -3.33
CA LEU A 396 8.80 25.77 -4.47
C LEU A 396 9.79 24.70 -3.98
N VAL A 397 9.62 23.47 -4.47
CA VAL A 397 10.62 22.41 -4.35
C VAL A 397 11.18 22.14 -5.74
N ILE A 398 12.49 22.30 -5.90
CA ILE A 398 13.20 22.10 -7.16
C ILE A 398 14.23 20.99 -6.95
N ILE A 399 14.19 19.97 -7.81
CA ILE A 399 14.95 18.72 -7.66
C ILE A 399 15.80 18.52 -8.91
N ASN A 400 17.12 18.64 -8.77
CA ASN A 400 18.07 18.28 -9.81
C ASN A 400 18.32 16.77 -9.78
N LYS A 401 17.83 16.07 -10.80
CA LYS A 401 17.96 14.62 -10.99
C LYS A 401 19.15 14.24 -11.88
N SER A 402 19.96 15.21 -12.28
CA SER A 402 21.16 14.97 -13.09
C SER A 402 22.41 14.79 -12.22
N GLY A 403 23.44 14.15 -12.77
CA GLY A 403 24.75 14.01 -12.12
C GLY A 403 25.63 15.26 -12.17
N ALA A 404 25.10 16.41 -12.63
CA ALA A 404 25.85 17.66 -12.81
C ALA A 404 25.04 18.87 -12.35
N ALA A 405 25.71 20.00 -12.12
CA ALA A 405 25.03 21.26 -11.83
C ALA A 405 24.13 21.68 -13.02
N GLN A 406 22.95 22.20 -12.71
CA GLN A 406 22.00 22.73 -13.68
C GLN A 406 21.79 24.23 -13.43
N THR A 407 21.69 25.01 -14.49
CA THR A 407 21.30 26.42 -14.44
C THR A 407 19.99 26.58 -15.19
N ALA A 408 18.96 27.13 -14.53
CA ALA A 408 17.64 27.34 -15.11
C ALA A 408 17.10 28.73 -14.73
N THR A 409 16.25 29.30 -15.59
CA THR A 409 15.53 30.55 -15.30
C THR A 409 14.18 30.22 -14.68
N LEU A 410 13.91 30.73 -13.48
CA LEU A 410 12.60 30.64 -12.84
C LEU A 410 11.77 31.87 -13.23
N THR A 411 10.64 31.65 -13.89
CA THR A 411 9.65 32.70 -14.16
C THR A 411 8.46 32.48 -13.24
N VAL A 412 8.13 33.48 -12.41
CA VAL A 412 6.95 33.47 -11.54
C VAL A 412 5.94 34.44 -12.14
N ALA A 413 4.81 33.91 -12.59
CA ALA A 413 3.67 34.70 -13.02
C ALA A 413 2.56 34.58 -11.97
N ASN A 414 2.00 35.70 -11.54
CA ASN A 414 0.79 35.68 -10.74
C ASN A 414 -0.39 35.42 -11.69
N GLY A 415 -1.12 34.34 -11.43
CA GLY A 415 -2.40 34.05 -12.09
C GLY A 415 -3.49 35.03 -11.67
#